data_AF-A0A835U8W9-F1
#
_entry.id   AF-A0A835U8W9-F1
#
_cell.length_a   1.000
_cell.length_b   1.000
_cell.length_c   1.000
_cell.angle_alpha   90.00
_cell.angle_beta   90.00
_cell.angle_gamma   90.00
#
_symmetry.space_group_name_H-M   'P 1'
#
loop_
_entity.id
_entity.type
_entity.pdbx_description
1 polymer ?
#
loop_
_entity_poly.entity_id
_entity_poly.type
_entity_poly.pdbx_seq_one_letter_code
_entity_poly.pdbx_strand_id
1 'polypeptide(L)'
;MSPREMERPARTFLNWYRRADYTAYAFNTRPVARNPCQKPFLYYLSSSSLDKSNRTTVTRYNRYKESRSPICRWKLADPSALVDEVVVYKKPDPSLWDRAPRRNCCRVLQSLKVGKKTMAVEVGVCREDEITEAL
;
A
#
# COMPACT_ATOMS: atom_id res chain seq x y z
N MET A 1 -4.67 -9.07 -9.16
CA MET A 1 -5.19 -8.89 -7.79
C MET A 1 -5.78 -7.50 -7.76
N SER A 2 -7.08 -7.38 -7.51
CA SER A 2 -7.78 -6.10 -7.46
C SER A 2 -7.44 -5.33 -6.17
N PRO A 3 -7.63 -4.00 -6.13
CA PRO A 3 -7.51 -3.22 -4.89
C PRO A 3 -8.34 -3.79 -3.72
N ARG A 4 -9.58 -4.23 -3.99
CA ARG A 4 -10.48 -4.83 -2.99
C ARG A 4 -9.94 -6.15 -2.42
N GLU A 5 -9.26 -6.94 -3.25
CA GLU A 5 -8.55 -8.12 -2.76
C GLU A 5 -7.34 -7.72 -1.91
N MET A 6 -6.59 -6.68 -2.29
CA MET A 6 -5.42 -6.21 -1.54
C MET A 6 -5.75 -5.66 -0.14
N GLU A 7 -6.97 -5.14 0.07
CA GLU A 7 -7.47 -4.70 1.38
C GLU A 7 -7.60 -5.85 2.39
N ARG A 8 -7.75 -7.10 1.91
CA ARG A 8 -7.81 -8.27 2.79
C ARG A 8 -6.40 -8.73 3.12
N PRO A 9 -6.07 -8.95 4.40
CA PRO A 9 -4.75 -9.44 4.79
C PRO A 9 -4.50 -10.84 4.21
N ALA A 10 -3.28 -11.07 3.73
CA ALA A 10 -2.85 -12.41 3.32
C ALA A 10 -2.76 -13.33 4.53
N ARG A 11 -3.21 -14.58 4.38
CA ARG A 11 -3.18 -15.59 5.45
C ARG A 11 -1.76 -16.13 5.65
N THR A 12 -0.91 -15.34 6.30
CA THR A 12 0.48 -15.67 6.64
C THR A 12 0.64 -16.27 8.03
N PHE A 13 -0.45 -16.46 8.77
CA PHE A 13 -0.49 -16.96 10.14
C PHE A 13 -1.50 -18.10 10.28
N LEU A 14 -1.27 -18.98 11.24
CA LEU A 14 -2.17 -20.07 11.60
C LEU A 14 -3.07 -19.65 12.76
N ASN A 15 -4.25 -20.26 12.86
CA ASN A 15 -5.09 -20.12 14.06
C ASN A 15 -4.48 -20.90 15.26
N TRP A 16 -5.13 -20.81 16.43
CA TRP A 16 -4.68 -21.48 17.66
C TRP A 16 -4.62 -23.01 17.53
N TYR A 17 -5.48 -23.58 16.69
CA TYR A 17 -5.51 -25.01 16.35
C TYR A 17 -4.48 -25.39 15.27
N ARG A 18 -3.58 -24.47 14.89
CA ARG A 18 -2.56 -24.65 13.85
C ARG A 18 -3.13 -25.01 12.48
N ARG A 19 -4.37 -24.61 12.19
CA ARG A 19 -5.02 -24.79 10.89
C ARG A 19 -5.00 -23.48 10.09
N ALA A 20 -4.98 -23.65 8.77
CA ALA A 20 -5.03 -22.56 7.79
C ALA A 20 -6.38 -22.52 7.07
N ASP A 21 -7.47 -22.88 7.74
CA ASP A 21 -8.83 -22.81 7.22
C ASP A 21 -9.39 -21.38 7.31
N TYR A 22 -10.18 -20.96 6.33
CA TYR A 22 -10.68 -19.57 6.25
C TYR A 22 -11.78 -19.26 7.27
N THR A 23 -12.41 -20.30 7.84
CA THR A 23 -13.53 -20.23 8.78
C THR A 23 -13.13 -19.91 10.21
N ALA A 24 -11.84 -19.93 10.53
CA ALA A 24 -11.34 -19.88 11.89
C ALA A 24 -10.76 -18.52 12.31
N TYR A 25 -11.07 -17.46 11.57
CA TYR A 25 -10.58 -16.10 11.85
C TYR A 25 -11.75 -15.13 12.02
N ALA A 26 -11.61 -14.17 12.93
CA ALA A 26 -12.61 -13.12 13.19
C ALA A 26 -12.74 -12.10 12.05
N PHE A 27 -11.95 -12.25 10.97
CA PHE A 27 -11.95 -11.38 9.81
C PHE A 27 -11.61 -12.17 8.55
N ASN A 28 -12.06 -11.65 7.41
CA ASN A 28 -11.78 -12.24 6.11
C ASN A 28 -10.29 -12.14 5.76
N THR A 29 -9.68 -13.27 5.43
CA THR A 29 -8.30 -13.36 4.93
C THR A 29 -8.30 -13.72 3.44
N ARG A 30 -7.21 -13.42 2.74
CA ARG A 30 -6.99 -13.90 1.37
C ARG A 30 -5.87 -14.94 1.31
N PRO A 31 -5.89 -15.85 0.31
CA PRO A 31 -4.78 -16.75 0.07
C PRO A 31 -3.45 -16.02 -0.14
N VAL A 32 -2.36 -16.65 0.28
CA VAL A 32 -1.00 -16.19 -0.04
C VAL A 32 -0.71 -16.51 -1.50
N ALA A 33 -0.28 -15.52 -2.27
CA ALA A 33 0.09 -15.69 -3.66
C ALA A 33 1.30 -16.63 -3.78
N ARG A 34 1.14 -17.73 -4.52
CA ARG A 34 2.23 -18.69 -4.78
C ARG A 34 3.04 -18.31 -6.02
N ASN A 35 2.45 -17.58 -6.96
CA ASN A 35 3.13 -17.14 -8.16
C ASN A 35 4.06 -15.94 -7.82
N PRO A 36 5.36 -16.01 -8.16
CA PRO A 36 6.30 -14.90 -8.00
C PRO A 36 5.80 -13.56 -8.56
N CYS A 37 5.12 -13.56 -9.70
CA CYS A 37 4.59 -12.37 -10.35
C CYS A 37 3.44 -11.69 -9.59
N GLN A 38 2.81 -12.41 -8.65
CA GLN A 38 1.73 -11.91 -7.82
C GLN A 38 2.22 -11.52 -6.41
N LYS A 39 3.51 -11.69 -6.11
CA LYS A 39 4.12 -11.27 -4.85
C LYS A 39 4.24 -9.73 -4.86
N PRO A 40 3.68 -9.02 -3.87
CA PRO A 40 3.79 -7.56 -3.80
C PRO A 40 5.22 -7.14 -3.46
N PHE A 41 5.61 -5.95 -3.90
CA PHE A 41 6.82 -5.29 -3.41
C PHE A 41 6.60 -4.78 -1.99
N LEU A 42 7.55 -5.05 -1.10
CA LEU A 42 7.49 -4.61 0.29
C LEU A 42 8.27 -3.31 0.45
N TYR A 43 7.67 -2.36 1.17
CA TYR A 43 8.29 -1.09 1.54
C TYR A 43 8.19 -0.92 3.05
N TYR A 44 9.32 -0.65 3.71
CA TYR A 44 9.37 -0.45 5.15
C TYR A 44 9.48 1.03 5.48
N LEU A 45 8.82 1.47 6.55
CA LEU A 45 8.92 2.83 7.07
C LEU A 45 10.39 3.13 7.39
N SER A 46 10.94 4.16 6.75
CA SER A 46 12.32 4.61 6.94
C SER A 46 12.41 5.85 7.82
N SER A 47 11.47 6.79 7.67
CA SER A 47 11.40 7.99 8.51
C SER A 47 9.99 8.56 8.56
N SER A 48 9.71 9.30 9.63
CA SER A 48 8.49 10.08 9.82
C SER A 48 8.83 11.47 10.34
N SER A 49 8.26 12.51 9.74
CA SER A 49 8.45 13.89 10.15
C SER A 49 7.17 14.71 9.98
N LEU A 50 7.03 15.78 10.74
CA LEU A 50 5.97 16.76 10.55
C LEU A 50 6.55 17.98 9.81
N ASP A 51 6.05 18.24 8.61
CA ASP A 51 6.26 19.52 7.94
C ASP A 51 5.39 20.57 8.63
N LYS A 52 6.03 21.42 9.44
CA LYS A 52 5.36 22.46 10.23
C LYS A 52 4.74 23.53 9.35
N SER A 53 5.36 23.86 8.21
CA SER A 53 4.88 24.92 7.31
C SER A 53 3.56 24.54 6.66
N ASN A 54 3.44 23.30 6.19
CA ASN A 54 2.23 22.78 5.55
C ASN A 54 1.33 21.97 6.50
N ARG A 55 1.68 21.92 7.79
CA ARG A 55 1.02 21.11 8.83
C ARG A 55 0.75 19.67 8.38
N THR A 56 1.70 19.06 7.68
CA THR A 56 1.53 17.80 6.96
C THR A 56 2.49 16.75 7.50
N THR A 57 1.98 15.56 7.80
CA THR A 57 2.81 14.42 8.18
C THR A 57 3.44 13.83 6.92
N VAL A 58 4.77 13.73 6.91
CA VAL A 58 5.55 13.14 5.82
C VAL A 58 6.15 11.85 6.32
N THR A 59 5.84 10.74 5.66
CA THR A 59 6.43 9.43 5.95
C THR A 59 7.15 8.91 4.71
N ARG A 60 8.35 8.37 4.90
CA ARG A 60 9.15 7.78 3.81
C ARG A 60 9.21 6.28 4.01
N TYR A 61 9.13 5.55 2.91
CA TYR A 61 9.18 4.10 2.90
C TYR A 61 10.21 3.64 1.88
N ASN A 62 11.20 2.88 2.35
CA ASN A 62 12.24 2.34 1.48
C ASN A 62 11.87 0.93 1.07
N ARG A 63 12.15 0.60 -0.20
CA ARG A 63 11.91 -0.72 -0.73
C ARG A 63 12.79 -1.76 -0.04
N TYR A 64 12.18 -2.87 0.37
CA TYR A 64 12.91 -4.06 0.79
C TYR A 64 13.44 -4.80 -0.44
N LYS A 65 14.77 -4.99 -0.50
CA LYS A 65 15.46 -5.73 -1.56
C LYS A 65 15.82 -7.13 -1.05
N GLU A 66 15.00 -8.10 -1.42
CA GLU A 66 15.28 -9.50 -1.12
C GLU A 66 16.47 -9.98 -1.98
N SER A 67 17.49 -10.56 -1.34
CA SER A 67 18.73 -10.97 -2.00
C SER A 67 18.53 -12.03 -3.09
N ARG A 68 17.46 -12.83 -3.00
CA ARG A 68 17.09 -13.86 -3.98
C ARG A 68 15.59 -13.78 -4.29
N SER A 69 15.17 -12.69 -4.93
CA SER A 69 13.79 -12.59 -5.41
C SER A 69 13.52 -13.63 -6.51
N PRO A 70 12.42 -14.40 -6.43
CA PRO A 70 12.05 -15.31 -7.50
C PRO A 70 11.73 -14.55 -8.79
N ILE A 71 12.09 -15.13 -9.94
CA ILE A 71 11.93 -14.49 -11.24
C ILE A 71 10.46 -14.53 -11.66
N CYS A 72 9.87 -13.37 -11.92
CA CYS A 72 8.58 -13.27 -12.60
C CYS A 72 8.78 -13.47 -14.11
N ARG A 73 8.06 -14.45 -14.70
CA ARG A 73 8.12 -14.74 -16.14
C ARG A 73 7.02 -14.05 -16.96
N TRP A 74 6.09 -13.37 -16.31
CA TRP A 74 5.07 -12.60 -17.02
C TRP A 74 5.71 -11.35 -17.61
N LYS A 75 5.29 -10.98 -18.82
CA LYS A 75 5.74 -9.77 -19.52
C LYS A 75 5.05 -8.53 -18.95
N LEU A 76 5.28 -8.24 -17.67
CA LEU A 76 4.84 -6.99 -17.03
C LEU A 76 6.01 -6.01 -16.97
N ALA A 77 5.69 -4.71 -17.03
CA ALA A 77 6.64 -3.68 -16.64
C ALA A 77 7.08 -3.94 -15.20
N ASP A 78 8.39 -3.84 -14.94
CA ASP A 78 8.93 -4.03 -13.61
C ASP A 78 8.88 -2.70 -12.84
N PRO A 79 7.88 -2.43 -11.96
CA PRO A 79 7.81 -1.16 -11.21
C PRO A 79 9.00 -1.01 -10.27
N SER A 80 9.69 -2.12 -10.00
CA SER A 80 10.89 -2.22 -9.21
C SER A 80 12.10 -1.52 -9.83
N ALA A 81 12.11 -1.35 -11.16
CA ALA A 81 13.09 -0.52 -11.84
C ALA A 81 12.84 0.99 -11.63
N LEU A 82 11.60 1.37 -11.28
CA LEU A 82 11.12 2.75 -11.28
C LEU A 82 11.00 3.36 -9.87
N VAL A 83 10.72 2.55 -8.84
CA VAL A 83 10.41 3.03 -7.48
C VAL A 83 11.21 2.29 -6.40
N ASP A 84 12.19 2.99 -5.82
CA ASP A 84 12.97 2.56 -4.65
C ASP A 84 12.45 3.17 -3.34
N GLU A 85 11.84 4.35 -3.40
CA GLU A 85 11.31 5.08 -2.24
C GLU A 85 9.88 5.56 -2.51
N VAL A 86 9.00 5.44 -1.50
CA VAL A 86 7.67 6.03 -1.50
C VAL A 86 7.60 7.10 -0.42
N VAL A 87 7.23 8.32 -0.78
CA VAL A 87 7.02 9.43 0.15
C VAL A 87 5.54 9.72 0.23
N VAL A 88 4.96 9.57 1.41
CA VAL A 88 3.54 9.78 1.67
C VAL A 88 3.35 11.07 2.45
N TYR A 89 2.56 11.97 1.88
CA TYR A 89 2.12 13.22 2.47
C TYR A 89 0.69 13.08 2.97
N LYS A 90 0.46 13.26 4.27
CA LYS A 90 -0.87 13.15 4.87
C LYS A 90 -1.18 14.39 5.71
N LYS A 91 -2.26 15.08 5.36
CA LYS A 91 -2.80 16.17 6.19
C LYS A 91 -3.62 15.59 7.35
N PRO A 92 -3.55 16.20 8.55
CA PRO A 92 -4.45 15.86 9.65
C PRO A 92 -5.91 16.09 9.27
N ASP A 93 -6.76 15.12 9.56
CA ASP A 93 -8.21 15.20 9.38
C ASP A 93 -8.90 14.79 10.69
N PRO A 94 -9.39 15.75 11.49
CA PRO A 94 -10.06 15.45 12.76
C PRO A 94 -11.35 14.65 12.60
N SER A 95 -12.08 14.89 11.50
CA SER A 95 -13.35 14.24 11.18
C SER A 95 -13.20 12.88 10.48
N LEU A 96 -11.96 12.36 10.41
CA LEU A 96 -11.66 11.16 9.64
C LEU A 96 -12.54 9.97 10.06
N TRP A 97 -12.76 9.82 11.37
CA TRP A 97 -13.49 8.68 11.94
C TRP A 97 -15.00 8.77 11.76
N ASP A 98 -15.53 9.97 11.50
CA ASP A 98 -16.96 10.21 11.28
C ASP A 98 -17.42 9.78 9.88
N ARG A 99 -16.47 9.40 9.00
CA ARG A 99 -16.73 8.98 7.62
C ARG A 99 -16.73 7.46 7.46
N ALA A 100 -17.39 6.99 6.39
CA ALA A 100 -17.43 5.58 6.01
C ALA A 100 -16.03 4.96 5.83
N PRO A 101 -15.83 3.64 6.04
CA PRO A 101 -14.51 2.99 6.19
C PRO A 101 -13.43 3.31 5.14
N ARG A 102 -13.79 3.61 3.89
CA ARG A 102 -12.85 4.12 2.86
C ARG A 102 -12.73 5.64 2.94
N ARG A 103 -12.02 6.10 3.98
CA ARG A 103 -12.04 7.50 4.47
C ARG A 103 -11.09 8.45 3.75
N ASN A 104 -10.06 7.91 3.10
CA ASN A 104 -9.04 8.68 2.39
C ASN A 104 -8.79 8.10 1.00
N CYS A 105 -8.46 8.98 0.07
CA CYS A 105 -8.00 8.65 -1.27
C CYS A 105 -6.53 9.04 -1.46
N CYS A 106 -5.84 8.27 -2.31
CA CYS A 106 -4.43 8.43 -2.62
C CYS A 106 -4.29 9.09 -3.99
N ARG A 107 -3.39 10.07 -4.11
CA ARG A 107 -3.05 10.73 -5.38
C ARG A 107 -1.57 10.67 -5.61
N VAL A 108 -1.16 10.16 -6.77
CA VAL A 108 0.25 10.13 -7.15
C VAL A 108 0.63 11.54 -7.60
N LEU A 109 1.59 12.15 -6.90
CA LEU A 109 2.16 13.42 -7.27
C LEU A 109 3.23 13.19 -8.33
N GLN A 110 3.35 14.11 -9.28
CA GLN A 110 4.33 14.03 -10.35
C GLN A 110 5.74 13.93 -9.75
N SER A 111 6.53 12.94 -10.18
CA SER A 111 7.84 12.67 -9.58
C SER A 111 8.74 13.90 -9.74
N LEU A 112 9.13 14.49 -8.61
CA LEU A 112 9.71 15.83 -8.53
C LEU A 112 11.10 15.96 -9.15
N LYS A 113 11.77 14.86 -9.54
CA LYS A 113 13.14 14.88 -10.09
C LYS A 113 13.37 13.76 -11.10
N VAL A 114 13.64 14.14 -12.35
CA VAL A 114 14.17 13.24 -13.39
C VAL A 114 15.42 12.53 -12.83
N GLY A 115 15.44 11.19 -12.85
CA GLY A 115 16.56 10.38 -12.35
C GLY A 115 16.46 9.89 -10.90
N LYS A 116 15.48 10.35 -10.10
CA LYS A 116 15.21 9.76 -8.78
C LYS A 116 14.06 8.74 -8.84
N LYS A 117 14.31 7.53 -8.34
CA LYS A 117 13.33 6.44 -8.21
C LYS A 117 12.41 6.64 -6.99
N THR A 118 11.85 7.83 -6.85
CA THR A 118 10.98 8.20 -5.74
C THR A 118 9.56 8.45 -6.26
N MET A 119 8.58 7.81 -5.62
CA MET A 119 7.15 8.06 -5.85
C MET A 119 6.59 8.89 -4.70
N ALA A 120 5.97 10.01 -5.03
CA ALA A 120 5.27 10.85 -4.05
C ALA A 120 3.78 10.58 -4.10
N VAL A 121 3.15 10.38 -2.93
CA VAL A 121 1.72 10.10 -2.79
C VAL A 121 1.12 11.08 -1.78
N GLU A 122 0.09 11.81 -2.18
CA GLU A 122 -0.75 12.57 -1.27
C GLU A 122 -1.93 11.70 -0.79
N VAL A 123 -2.19 11.71 0.51
CA VAL A 123 -3.34 11.05 1.15
C VAL A 123 -4.22 12.10 1.80
N GLY A 124 -5.48 12.14 1.41
CA GLY A 124 -6.46 13.07 1.97
C GLY A 124 -7.89 12.66 1.67
N VAL A 125 -8.81 13.60 1.85
CA VAL A 125 -10.24 13.40 1.56
C VAL A 125 -10.44 13.04 0.10
N CYS A 126 -11.32 12.07 -0.16
CA CYS A 126 -11.73 11.71 -1.52
C CYS A 126 -12.48 12.87 -2.18
N ARG A 127 -12.21 13.11 -3.46
CA ARG A 127 -12.97 14.06 -4.29
C ARG A 127 -14.31 13.43 -4.70
N GLU A 128 -15.19 14.26 -5.22
CA GLU A 128 -16.36 13.78 -5.96
C GLU A 128 -15.90 12.79 -7.04
N ASP A 129 -16.65 11.70 -7.19
CA ASP A 129 -16.39 10.60 -8.12
C ASP A 129 -15.11 9.75 -7.87
N GLU A 130 -14.33 10.00 -6.81
CA GLU A 130 -13.28 9.08 -6.35
C GLU A 130 -13.89 7.91 -5.55
N ILE A 131 -14.92 7.26 -6.11
CA ILE A 131 -15.62 6.10 -5.55
C ILE A 131 -15.14 4.85 -6.29
N THR A 132 -14.70 3.85 -5.53
CA THR A 132 -14.32 2.54 -6.09
C THR A 132 -15.54 1.63 -6.03
N GLU A 133 -16.32 1.71 -7.11
CA GLU A 133 -17.58 0.99 -7.38
C GLU A 133 -18.78 1.41 -6.51
N ALA A 134 -19.83 1.83 -7.22
CA ALA A 134 -21.19 1.89 -6.70
C ALA A 134 -21.69 0.49 -6.37
N LEU A 135 -22.48 0.41 -5.28
CA LEU A 135 -23.42 -0.65 -4.88
C LEU A 135 -23.25 -2.04 -5.50
#